data_AF-A0A7Y9MSY5-F1
#
_entry.id   AF-A0A7Y9MSY5-F1
#
_cell.length_a   1.000
_cell.length_b   1.000
_cell.length_c   1.000
_cell.angle_alpha   90.00
_cell.angle_beta   90.00
_cell.angle_gamma   90.00
#
_symmetry.space_group_name_H-M   'P 1'
#
loop_
_entity.id
_entity.type
_entity.pdbx_description
1 polymer ?
#
loop_
_entity_poly.entity_id
_entity_poly.type
_entity_poly.pdbx_seq_one_letter_code
_entity_poly.pdbx_strand_id
1 'polypeptide(L)'
;MRALTRLCCLSLLAASGVAGAATLYQWKDAQGVTHYSQSPPPGGKYQARRVDRHGDAPVEATEAVAPAENANCLSARKNLEILGKPGKVMTDRDGDGKPDAELDDAQRDAQKGLAEAAIKAYCAPPAAAE
;
A
#
# COMPACT_ATOMS: atom_id res chain seq x y z
N MET A 1 6.99 16.85 68.09
CA MET A 1 6.86 15.54 67.42
C MET A 1 5.40 15.35 67.04
N ARG A 2 4.75 16.04 66.07
CA ARG A 2 4.98 16.15 64.61
C ARG A 2 5.33 14.81 63.93
N ALA A 3 4.53 13.76 64.09
CA ALA A 3 4.74 12.54 63.29
C ALA A 3 3.55 11.57 63.10
N LEU A 4 2.31 11.90 63.48
CA LEU A 4 1.19 10.92 63.35
C LEU A 4 -0.05 11.43 62.60
N THR A 5 0.08 12.49 61.79
CA THR A 5 -1.03 13.03 60.98
C THR A 5 -0.75 12.89 59.48
N ARG A 6 -0.12 11.78 59.07
CA ARG A 6 0.25 11.52 57.66
C ARG A 6 0.10 10.05 57.27
N LEU A 7 -0.82 9.30 57.88
CA LEU A 7 -0.93 7.85 57.66
C LEU A 7 -2.21 7.39 56.92
N CYS A 8 -2.93 8.28 56.23
CA CYS A 8 -4.23 7.91 55.64
C CYS A 8 -4.52 8.42 54.22
N CYS A 9 -3.52 8.87 53.46
CA CYS A 9 -3.77 9.43 52.11
C CYS A 9 -2.88 8.84 51.00
N LEU A 10 -2.31 7.65 51.15
CA LEU A 10 -1.35 7.13 50.17
C LEU A 10 -1.60 5.67 49.75
N SER A 11 -2.85 5.31 49.46
CA SER A 11 -3.20 3.94 49.03
C SER A 11 -4.13 3.86 47.82
N LEU A 12 -4.27 4.92 47.03
CA LEU A 12 -4.98 4.85 45.75
C LEU A 12 -4.12 5.48 44.67
N LEU A 13 -3.14 4.74 44.13
CA LEU A 13 -2.66 4.99 42.79
C LEU A 13 -2.04 3.70 42.23
N ALA A 14 -2.34 3.41 40.97
CA ALA A 14 -1.84 2.33 40.12
C ALA A 14 -2.64 1.02 40.07
N ALA A 15 -3.90 1.11 39.66
CA ALA A 15 -4.46 0.12 38.73
C ALA A 15 -4.16 0.60 37.29
N SER A 16 -2.89 0.63 36.91
CA SER A 16 -2.49 0.87 35.53
C SER A 16 -2.74 -0.43 34.76
N GLY A 17 -3.78 -0.47 33.94
CA GLY A 17 -4.17 -1.65 33.17
C GLY A 17 -2.98 -2.23 32.41
N VAL A 18 -2.85 -3.56 32.46
CA VAL A 18 -1.99 -4.32 31.56
C VAL A 18 -2.55 -4.19 30.15
N ALA A 19 -2.13 -3.15 29.44
CA ALA A 19 -2.28 -3.06 28.00
C ALA A 19 -1.26 -4.02 27.38
N GLY A 20 -1.58 -5.32 27.41
CA GLY A 20 -0.79 -6.35 26.77
C GLY A 20 -0.90 -6.23 25.26
N ALA A 21 0.23 -6.39 24.56
CA ALA A 21 0.24 -6.49 23.10
C ALA A 21 -0.65 -7.68 22.66
N ALA A 22 -1.73 -7.41 21.94
CA ALA A 22 -2.63 -8.44 21.43
C ALA A 22 -2.21 -8.82 20.00
N THR A 23 -2.20 -10.10 19.65
CA THR A 23 -1.93 -10.52 18.27
C THR A 23 -3.25 -10.75 17.56
N LEU A 24 -3.49 -10.01 16.47
CA LEU A 24 -4.68 -10.13 15.63
C LEU A 24 -4.33 -10.87 14.34
N TYR A 25 -5.03 -11.96 14.10
CA TYR A 25 -4.92 -12.77 12.88
C TYR A 25 -6.03 -12.38 11.91
N GLN A 26 -5.69 -12.16 10.65
CA GLN A 26 -6.62 -11.84 9.56
C GLN A 26 -6.43 -12.82 8.42
N TRP A 27 -7.51 -13.36 7.86
CA TRP A 27 -7.44 -14.17 6.64
C TRP A 27 -8.67 -13.97 5.78
N LYS A 28 -8.58 -14.41 4.52
CA LYS A 28 -9.71 -14.45 3.59
C LYS A 28 -10.12 -15.91 3.40
N ASP A 29 -11.39 -16.23 3.59
CA ASP A 29 -11.91 -17.57 3.34
C ASP A 29 -12.11 -17.83 1.83
N ALA A 30 -12.54 -19.05 1.48
CA ALA A 30 -12.74 -19.46 0.09
C ALA A 30 -13.86 -18.66 -0.63
N GLN A 31 -14.75 -18.04 0.14
CA GLN A 31 -15.84 -17.20 -0.35
C GLN A 31 -15.42 -15.73 -0.47
N GLY A 32 -14.17 -15.41 -0.14
CA GLY A 32 -13.63 -14.06 -0.22
C GLY A 32 -13.96 -13.19 1.00
N VAL A 33 -14.51 -13.74 2.07
CA VAL A 33 -14.86 -13.00 3.29
C VAL A 33 -13.61 -12.86 4.16
N THR A 34 -13.38 -11.64 4.66
CA THR A 34 -12.27 -11.35 5.56
C THR A 34 -12.67 -11.63 7.00
N HIS A 35 -11.91 -12.50 7.67
CA HIS A 35 -12.10 -12.87 9.06
C HIS A 35 -10.97 -12.31 9.93
N TYR A 36 -11.29 -12.02 11.19
CA TYR A 36 -10.34 -11.58 12.21
C TYR A 36 -10.49 -12.42 13.49
N SER A 37 -9.37 -12.83 14.10
CA SER A 37 -9.37 -13.62 15.33
C SER A 37 -8.16 -13.30 16.20
N GLN A 38 -8.28 -13.49 17.51
CA GLN A 38 -7.14 -13.45 18.45
C GLN A 38 -6.42 -14.80 18.58
N SER A 39 -7.01 -15.87 18.01
CA SER A 39 -6.41 -17.20 17.89
C SER A 39 -6.12 -17.52 16.43
N PRO A 40 -5.01 -18.20 16.12
CA PRO A 40 -4.66 -18.51 14.73
C PRO A 40 -5.73 -19.41 14.08
N PRO A 41 -6.01 -19.24 12.78
CA PRO A 41 -6.95 -20.10 12.08
C PRO A 41 -6.43 -21.54 11.99
N PRO A 42 -7.34 -22.55 11.92
CA PRO A 42 -6.96 -23.94 11.72
C PRO A 42 -6.46 -24.16 10.28
N GLY A 43 -5.20 -23.79 10.04
CA GLY A 43 -4.54 -23.90 8.74
C GLY A 43 -4.88 -22.78 7.76
N GLY A 44 -4.06 -22.64 6.72
CA GLY A 44 -4.23 -21.63 5.67
C GLY A 44 -3.38 -20.38 5.85
N LYS A 45 -3.43 -19.50 4.84
CA LYS A 45 -2.68 -18.24 4.81
C LYS A 45 -3.39 -17.21 5.70
N TYR A 46 -2.64 -16.54 6.57
CA TYR A 46 -3.15 -15.49 7.43
C TYR A 46 -2.11 -14.39 7.62
N GLN A 47 -2.57 -13.17 7.89
CA GLN A 47 -1.77 -12.05 8.36
C GLN A 47 -1.83 -12.00 9.89
N ALA A 48 -0.68 -11.96 10.56
CA ALA A 48 -0.62 -11.72 12.00
C ALA A 48 -0.11 -10.29 12.24
N ARG A 49 -0.91 -9.48 12.92
CA ARG A 49 -0.52 -8.14 13.35
C ARG A 49 -0.43 -8.11 14.87
N ARG A 50 0.75 -7.76 15.40
CA ARG A 50 0.85 -7.37 16.81
C ARG A 50 0.24 -5.97 16.95
N VAL A 51 -0.82 -5.87 17.74
CA VAL A 51 -1.45 -4.62 18.10
C VAL A 51 -0.83 -4.18 19.43
N ASP A 52 0.17 -3.31 19.34
CA ASP A 52 0.71 -2.58 20.48
C ASP A 52 0.45 -1.06 20.32
N ARG A 53 0.94 -0.24 21.25
CA ARG A 53 0.71 1.21 21.25
C ARG A 53 1.42 1.96 20.12
N HIS A 54 2.37 1.34 19.44
CA HIS A 54 3.06 1.85 18.27
C HIS A 54 2.58 1.03 17.08
N GLY A 55 1.44 1.41 16.48
CA GLY A 55 0.82 0.63 15.40
C GLY A 55 1.78 0.31 14.25
N ASP A 56 2.46 -0.82 14.35
CA ASP A 56 3.39 -1.32 13.34
C ASP A 56 2.57 -2.00 12.22
N ALA A 57 2.91 -1.68 10.99
CA ALA A 57 2.22 -2.21 9.82
C ALA A 57 2.62 -3.68 9.59
N PRO A 58 1.71 -4.55 9.14
CA PRO A 58 1.96 -5.97 9.02
C PRO A 58 3.02 -6.19 7.94
N VAL A 59 4.08 -6.88 8.33
CA VAL A 59 5.01 -7.48 7.39
C VAL A 59 4.32 -8.68 6.74
N GLU A 60 3.84 -8.47 5.53
CA GLU A 60 3.30 -9.51 4.68
C GLU A 60 4.42 -10.52 4.37
N ALA A 61 4.28 -11.77 4.80
CA ALA A 61 5.10 -12.86 4.27
C ALA A 61 4.52 -13.27 2.92
N THR A 62 4.77 -12.47 1.88
CA THR A 62 4.37 -12.77 0.52
C THR A 62 5.34 -13.78 -0.08
N GLU A 63 4.78 -14.94 -0.44
CA GLU A 63 5.34 -15.92 -1.37
C GLU A 63 5.94 -15.18 -2.58
N ALA A 64 7.13 -15.58 -3.05
CA ALA A 64 7.82 -14.96 -4.18
C ALA A 64 6.97 -15.12 -5.46
N VAL A 65 6.09 -14.15 -5.69
CA VAL A 65 5.36 -13.96 -6.94
C VAL A 65 6.40 -13.69 -8.01
N ALA A 66 6.32 -14.37 -9.15
CA ALA A 66 7.02 -13.98 -10.37
C ALA A 66 6.89 -12.46 -10.49
N PRO A 67 7.99 -11.70 -10.43
CA PRO A 67 7.77 -10.42 -9.79
C PRO A 67 6.92 -9.50 -10.67
N ALA A 68 5.97 -8.84 -10.02
CA ALA A 68 4.97 -8.08 -10.73
C ALA A 68 5.69 -7.10 -11.67
N GLU A 69 5.26 -7.07 -12.94
CA GLU A 69 5.73 -6.11 -13.93
C GLU A 69 5.72 -4.71 -13.28
N ASN A 70 6.86 -4.02 -13.36
CA ASN A 70 7.03 -2.73 -12.68
C ASN A 70 5.88 -1.77 -13.05
N ALA A 71 5.31 -1.06 -12.08
CA ALA A 71 4.22 -0.10 -12.31
C ALA A 71 4.54 0.94 -13.40
N ASN A 72 5.82 1.30 -13.55
CA ASN A 72 6.31 2.18 -14.60
C ASN A 72 6.19 1.55 -15.99
N CYS A 73 6.47 0.25 -16.11
CA CYS A 73 6.26 -0.50 -17.34
C CYS A 73 4.76 -0.57 -17.71
N LEU A 74 3.91 -0.92 -16.73
CA LEU A 74 2.45 -0.98 -16.95
C LEU A 74 1.90 0.36 -17.43
N SER A 75 2.35 1.46 -16.83
CA SER A 75 1.95 2.82 -17.22
C SER A 75 2.46 3.17 -18.61
N ALA A 76 3.72 2.86 -18.93
CA ALA A 76 4.31 3.15 -20.24
C ALA A 76 3.59 2.39 -21.37
N ARG A 77 3.21 1.13 -21.15
CA ARG A 77 2.42 0.34 -22.10
C ARG A 77 1.02 0.93 -22.33
N LYS A 78 0.33 1.36 -21.27
CA LYS A 78 -0.97 2.03 -21.37
C LYS A 78 -0.88 3.34 -22.14
N ASN A 79 0.17 4.13 -21.88
CA ASN A 79 0.39 5.38 -22.59
C ASN A 79 0.58 5.14 -24.09
N LEU A 80 1.42 4.16 -24.46
CA LEU A 80 1.63 3.81 -25.87
C LEU A 80 0.34 3.33 -26.54
N GLU A 81 -0.47 2.53 -25.84
CA GLU A 81 -1.77 2.08 -26.34
C GLU A 81 -2.72 3.27 -26.62
N ILE A 82 -2.88 4.19 -25.67
CA ILE A 82 -3.78 5.34 -25.81
C ILE A 82 -3.31 6.24 -26.96
N LEU A 83 -2.01 6.50 -27.06
CA LEU A 83 -1.42 7.35 -28.10
C LEU A 83 -1.43 6.70 -29.49
N GLY A 84 -1.50 5.37 -29.56
CA GLY A 84 -1.57 4.60 -30.80
C GLY A 84 -2.97 4.46 -31.38
N LYS A 85 -4.03 4.68 -30.58
CA LYS A 85 -5.42 4.62 -31.06
C LYS A 85 -5.79 5.89 -31.83
N PRO A 86 -6.61 5.78 -32.89
CA PRO A 86 -7.17 6.95 -33.56
C PRO A 86 -8.11 7.70 -32.61
N GLY A 87 -7.89 9.00 -32.44
CA GLY A 87 -8.70 9.84 -31.56
C GLY A 87 -7.98 11.12 -31.14
N LYS A 88 -8.76 12.13 -30.76
CA LYS A 88 -8.23 13.37 -30.19
C LYS A 88 -7.81 13.11 -28.75
N VAL A 89 -6.55 13.41 -28.45
CA VAL A 89 -6.04 13.43 -27.07
C VAL A 89 -5.97 14.90 -26.69
N MET A 90 -6.70 15.27 -25.64
CA MET A 90 -6.72 16.63 -25.17
C MET A 90 -5.91 16.73 -23.88
N THR A 91 -5.20 17.85 -23.72
CA THR A 91 -4.47 18.24 -22.53
C THR A 91 -5.30 19.28 -21.80
N ASP A 92 -5.19 19.29 -20.48
CA ASP A 92 -5.64 20.37 -19.60
C ASP A 92 -4.37 21.07 -19.09
N ARG A 93 -4.08 22.25 -19.63
CA ARG A 93 -2.82 22.96 -19.40
C ARG A 93 -2.88 23.91 -18.21
N ASP A 94 -4.08 24.36 -17.82
CA ASP A 94 -4.30 25.26 -16.69
C ASP A 94 -4.80 24.54 -15.42
N GLY A 95 -5.16 23.27 -15.53
CA GLY A 95 -5.59 22.42 -14.42
C GLY A 95 -7.03 22.70 -13.96
N ASP A 96 -7.84 23.36 -14.79
CA ASP A 96 -9.23 23.69 -14.46
C ASP A 96 -10.20 22.49 -14.65
N GLY A 97 -9.68 21.36 -15.12
CA GLY A 97 -10.41 20.13 -15.39
C GLY A 97 -11.11 20.10 -16.75
N LYS A 98 -10.97 21.15 -17.56
CA LYS A 98 -11.48 21.21 -18.94
C LYS A 98 -10.33 21.04 -19.92
N PRO A 99 -10.52 20.25 -20.99
CA PRO A 99 -9.50 20.15 -22.01
C PRO A 99 -9.41 21.43 -22.84
N ASP A 100 -8.20 22.00 -22.96
CA ASP A 100 -7.94 23.28 -23.61
C ASP A 100 -7.07 23.15 -24.87
N ALA A 101 -6.19 22.14 -24.93
CA ALA A 101 -5.28 21.93 -26.05
C ALA A 101 -5.31 20.49 -26.58
N GLU A 102 -5.52 20.32 -27.88
CA GLU A 102 -5.33 19.01 -28.53
C GLU A 102 -3.84 18.72 -28.71
N LEU A 103 -3.45 17.46 -28.47
CA LEU A 103 -2.11 16.96 -28.77
C LEU A 103 -1.98 16.79 -30.29
N ASP A 104 -1.11 17.59 -30.91
CA ASP A 104 -0.82 17.50 -32.35
C ASP A 104 -0.01 16.22 -32.68
N ASP A 105 0.19 15.95 -33.97
CA ASP A 105 0.86 14.72 -34.41
C ASP A 105 2.33 14.66 -33.97
N ALA A 106 3.05 15.77 -34.02
CA ALA A 106 4.45 15.82 -33.60
C ALA A 106 4.59 15.60 -32.08
N GLN A 107 3.70 16.22 -31.30
CA GLN A 107 3.61 16.03 -29.86
C GLN A 107 3.21 14.60 -29.51
N ARG A 108 2.23 14.04 -30.21
CA ARG A 108 1.78 12.65 -30.02
C ARG A 108 2.93 11.68 -30.30
N ASP A 109 3.70 11.88 -31.35
CA ASP A 109 4.84 11.03 -31.68
C ASP A 109 6.00 11.18 -30.69
N ALA A 110 6.26 12.40 -30.20
CA ALA A 110 7.21 12.60 -29.10
C ALA A 110 6.79 11.85 -27.83
N GLN A 111 5.50 11.91 -27.47
CA GLN A 111 4.97 11.17 -26.31
C GLN A 111 5.05 9.65 -26.49
N LYS A 112 4.79 9.14 -27.70
CA LYS A 112 5.00 7.72 -28.03
C LYS A 112 6.46 7.32 -27.85
N GLY A 113 7.40 8.12 -28.38
CA GLY A 113 8.83 7.85 -28.23
C GLY A 113 9.28 7.80 -26.76
N LEU A 114 8.74 8.67 -25.92
CA LEU A 114 8.97 8.62 -24.47
C LEU A 114 8.39 7.35 -23.83
N ALA A 115 7.18 6.95 -24.22
CA ALA A 115 6.55 5.72 -23.73
C ALA A 115 7.32 4.46 -24.17
N GLU A 116 7.81 4.41 -25.41
CA GLU A 116 8.64 3.33 -25.93
C GLU A 116 9.99 3.25 -25.20
N ALA A 117 10.63 4.39 -24.95
CA ALA A 117 11.86 4.45 -24.16
C ALA A 117 11.64 3.99 -22.72
N ALA A 118 10.52 4.37 -22.10
CA ALA A 118 10.13 3.91 -20.77
C ALA A 118 9.84 2.40 -20.76
N ILE A 119 9.20 1.85 -21.79
CA ILE A 119 9.02 0.39 -21.93
C ILE A 119 10.39 -0.29 -21.97
N LYS A 120 11.32 0.20 -22.80
CA LYS A 120 12.68 -0.35 -22.88
C LYS A 120 13.42 -0.28 -21.53
N ALA A 121 13.21 0.77 -20.76
CA ALA A 121 13.88 0.98 -19.47
C ALA A 121 13.26 0.14 -18.33
N TYR A 122 11.93 -0.03 -18.31
CA TYR A 122 11.22 -0.55 -17.15
C TYR A 122 10.56 -1.92 -17.36
N CYS A 123 10.39 -2.39 -18.59
CA CYS A 123 9.69 -3.64 -18.90
C CYS A 123 10.59 -4.90 -18.95
N ALA A 124 11.79 -4.84 -18.37
CA ALA A 124 12.68 -5.98 -18.20
C ALA A 124 12.35 -6.75 -16.90
N PRO A 125 12.63 -8.07 -16.84
CA PRO A 125 12.05 -8.92 -15.84
C PRO A 125 12.59 -8.52 -14.48
N PRO A 126 11.73 -8.57 -13.47
CA PRO A 126 12.11 -8.20 -12.13
C PRO A 126 13.30 -9.00 -11.61
N ALA A 127 14.13 -8.32 -10.82
CA ALA A 127 15.35 -8.87 -10.26
C ALA A 127 15.06 -10.20 -9.52
N ALA A 128 15.83 -11.23 -9.86
CA ALA A 128 15.96 -12.40 -9.01
C ALA A 128 16.44 -11.90 -7.63
N ALA A 129 15.68 -12.24 -6.59
CA ALA A 129 16.06 -11.96 -5.22
C ALA A 129 17.42 -12.62 -4.94
N GLU A 130 18.39 -11.82 -4.48
CA GLU A 130 19.73 -12.23 -4.03
C GLU A 130 19.68 -12.84 -2.62
#